data_AF-A0A7V9UEZ9-F1
#
_entry.id   AF-A0A7V9UEZ9-F1
#
_cell.length_a   1.000
_cell.length_b   1.000
_cell.length_c   1.000
_cell.angle_alpha   90.00
_cell.angle_beta   90.00
_cell.angle_gamma   90.00
#
_symmetry.space_group_name_H-M   'P 1'
#
loop_
_entity.id
_entity.type
_entity.pdbx_description
1 polymer ?
#
loop_
_entity_poly.entity_id
_entity_poly.type
_entity_poly.pdbx_seq_one_letter_code
_entity_poly.pdbx_strand_id
1 'polypeptide(L)'
;MKKVLMLITGLNLVVNNFLCAEEYSNLGIAVEQPNNEPNQVFSDFEFDQEKAAFYLSTLPRINDAIDLRQFTELQGGGTHDIYRLNENPGFLLKVMKKTIGNDLKTLGEDLAELTYKYELLYQVFGATRCLVERRFIEHVNVSEQLGAKNAIVSVVQFDVCFQSEEKFGFNVSGVESNEIDINENLSKYHSMNLGLLSSESSTVKFDLEDFLVFEDTFRSIFSMLDKDERLREAMKDFLVRFKIYYKKTDQLMDIRGRDNVLFYKDVSGWKYKVGSVIKHETGDRTRKMLQEISTNPSAVNDSFQNWTLIFYVPSWVRALNATAEKLEMDKIVENINLSVKDSQNLAKIHNVLPSRHRAIYYATNGRFEEALKFFDESEKTSSSHNSRIRDLLGTEYWCWIKNEDINQTEKNRIATFLGLLVDPKNEFSSDRCDIIRPAIEGLLSLLQDFGSIDPNIRGASELMLQRLGT
;
A
#
# COMPACT_ATOMS: atom_id res chain seq x y z
N MET A 1 -36.97 -33.88 -30.93
CA MET A 1 -35.70 -34.60 -31.22
C MET A 1 -34.66 -34.08 -30.25
N LYS A 2 -34.52 -34.65 -29.04
CA LYS A 2 -33.64 -35.78 -28.68
C LYS A 2 -32.16 -35.59 -29.08
N LYS A 3 -31.33 -35.35 -28.04
CA LYS A 3 -29.89 -35.66 -27.84
C LYS A 3 -28.92 -34.92 -28.80
N VAL A 4 -27.93 -34.18 -28.31
CA VAL A 4 -26.74 -34.72 -27.61
C VAL A 4 -26.33 -33.86 -26.39
N LEU A 5 -26.25 -34.55 -25.26
CA LEU A 5 -25.58 -34.22 -24.01
C LEU A 5 -24.52 -35.32 -23.84
N MET A 6 -23.23 -35.00 -23.75
CA MET A 6 -22.13 -35.81 -23.19
C MET A 6 -20.87 -34.93 -23.20
N LEU A 7 -20.42 -34.44 -22.05
CA LEU A 7 -19.48 -35.07 -21.10
C LEU A 7 -18.05 -34.51 -21.28
N ILE A 8 -17.72 -33.50 -20.47
CA ILE A 8 -16.43 -33.45 -19.77
C ILE A 8 -16.75 -33.24 -18.29
N THR A 9 -17.06 -34.34 -17.62
CA THR A 9 -16.94 -34.51 -16.18
C THR A 9 -15.82 -35.50 -15.96
N GLY A 10 -14.85 -35.17 -15.12
CA GLY A 10 -13.94 -36.17 -14.56
C GLY A 10 -12.59 -35.64 -14.12
N LEU A 11 -12.55 -34.93 -12.98
CA LEU A 11 -11.76 -35.40 -11.84
C LEU A 11 -12.16 -34.65 -10.57
N ASN A 12 -12.95 -35.36 -9.76
CA ASN A 12 -13.18 -35.09 -8.36
C ASN A 12 -11.83 -35.07 -7.61
N LEU A 13 -11.60 -34.00 -6.86
CA LEU A 13 -10.91 -34.07 -5.58
C LEU A 13 -11.82 -33.43 -4.54
N VAL A 14 -12.83 -34.21 -4.16
CA VAL A 14 -13.58 -34.06 -2.91
C VAL A 14 -12.65 -34.57 -1.81
N VAL A 15 -11.78 -33.71 -1.30
CA VAL A 15 -11.16 -33.81 0.02
C VAL A 15 -10.88 -32.36 0.47
N ASN A 16 -11.57 -31.90 1.53
CA ASN A 16 -11.29 -30.71 2.37
C ASN A 16 -12.47 -29.77 2.71
N ASN A 17 -13.73 -30.21 2.62
CA ASN A 17 -14.84 -29.48 3.27
C ASN A 17 -15.11 -29.89 4.72
N PHE A 18 -14.29 -30.76 5.32
CA PHE A 18 -14.42 -31.15 6.73
C PHE A 18 -13.46 -30.41 7.68
N LEU A 19 -12.44 -29.70 7.18
CA LEU A 19 -11.48 -28.98 8.03
C LEU A 19 -11.93 -27.56 8.41
N CYS A 20 -12.85 -26.96 7.65
CA CYS A 20 -13.36 -25.61 7.92
C CYS A 20 -14.48 -25.55 8.97
N ALA A 21 -14.88 -26.66 9.60
CA ALA A 21 -15.85 -26.62 10.70
C ALA A 21 -15.15 -26.81 12.07
N GLU A 22 -14.13 -27.66 12.13
CA GLU A 22 -13.35 -27.91 13.35
C GLU A 22 -12.47 -26.71 13.76
N GLU A 23 -11.89 -25.95 12.81
CA GLU A 23 -11.08 -24.76 13.12
C GLU A 23 -11.90 -23.62 13.76
N TYR A 24 -13.19 -23.46 13.40
CA TYR A 24 -14.05 -22.42 14.00
C TYR A 24 -14.65 -22.82 15.35
N SER A 25 -14.96 -24.11 15.54
CA SER A 25 -15.46 -24.60 16.84
C SER A 25 -14.40 -24.54 17.93
N ASN A 26 -13.11 -24.70 17.57
CA ASN A 26 -12.00 -24.65 18.52
C ASN A 26 -11.65 -23.21 18.97
N LEU A 27 -12.16 -22.18 18.30
CA LEU A 27 -11.91 -20.76 18.60
C LEU A 27 -13.08 -20.08 19.37
N GLY A 28 -14.14 -20.81 19.72
CA GLY A 28 -15.29 -20.26 20.45
C GLY A 28 -16.13 -19.24 19.65
N ILE A 29 -15.89 -19.13 18.34
CA ILE A 29 -16.62 -18.22 17.45
C ILE A 29 -17.85 -18.97 16.91
N ALA A 30 -19.05 -18.53 17.29
CA ALA A 30 -20.28 -19.00 16.67
C ALA A 30 -20.35 -18.47 15.22
N VAL A 31 -19.98 -19.30 14.25
CA VAL A 31 -20.19 -19.02 12.83
C VAL A 31 -21.48 -19.70 12.41
N GLU A 32 -22.46 -18.90 11.99
CA GLU A 32 -23.62 -19.42 11.25
C GLU A 32 -23.09 -20.16 10.01
N GLN A 33 -23.30 -21.48 9.95
CA GLN A 33 -22.97 -22.24 8.77
C GLN A 33 -23.79 -21.71 7.59
N PRO A 34 -23.17 -21.37 6.45
CA PRO A 34 -23.93 -21.07 5.25
C PRO A 34 -24.51 -22.39 4.73
N ASN A 35 -25.75 -22.71 5.11
CA ASN A 35 -26.55 -23.80 4.55
C ASN A 35 -27.03 -23.51 3.10
N ASN A 36 -26.45 -22.52 2.44
CA ASN A 36 -26.86 -22.10 1.12
C ASN A 36 -25.97 -22.79 0.08
N GLU A 37 -26.62 -23.50 -0.85
CA GLU A 37 -25.99 -24.01 -2.06
C GLU A 37 -25.13 -22.93 -2.73
N PRO A 38 -24.05 -23.27 -3.46
CA PRO A 38 -23.13 -22.30 -4.09
C PRO A 38 -23.81 -21.22 -4.96
N ASN A 39 -25.05 -21.44 -5.39
CA ASN A 39 -25.83 -20.53 -6.21
C ASN A 39 -26.73 -19.56 -5.44
N GLN A 40 -26.89 -19.70 -4.12
CA GLN A 40 -27.79 -18.85 -3.30
C GLN A 40 -27.09 -17.65 -2.63
N VAL A 41 -25.76 -17.53 -2.70
CA VAL A 41 -25.02 -16.40 -2.08
C VAL A 41 -25.05 -15.14 -2.97
N PHE A 42 -25.65 -15.20 -4.15
CA PHE A 42 -25.65 -14.09 -5.11
C PHE A 42 -26.83 -13.10 -4.97
N SER A 43 -27.85 -13.37 -4.15
CA SER A 43 -29.10 -12.58 -4.14
C SER A 43 -29.15 -11.38 -3.18
N ASP A 44 -28.22 -11.27 -2.22
CA ASP A 44 -28.40 -10.35 -1.08
C ASP A 44 -27.50 -9.10 -1.13
N PHE A 45 -26.85 -8.82 -2.27
CA PHE A 45 -25.97 -7.66 -2.40
C PHE A 45 -26.68 -6.47 -3.06
N GLU A 46 -27.12 -5.50 -2.24
CA GLU A 46 -27.82 -4.28 -2.69
C GLU A 46 -27.01 -3.33 -3.61
N PHE A 47 -25.72 -3.58 -3.82
CA PHE A 47 -24.94 -2.93 -4.90
C PHE A 47 -25.03 -3.75 -6.19
N ASP A 48 -26.15 -3.53 -6.87
CA ASP A 48 -26.51 -4.19 -8.12
C ASP A 48 -25.65 -3.72 -9.30
N GLN A 49 -25.26 -4.65 -10.18
CA GLN A 49 -24.68 -4.38 -11.50
C GLN A 49 -25.53 -3.35 -12.27
N GLU A 50 -26.85 -3.40 -12.12
CA GLU A 50 -27.78 -2.45 -12.74
C GLU A 50 -27.61 -1.02 -12.22
N LYS A 51 -27.44 -0.83 -10.90
CA LYS A 51 -27.22 0.51 -10.31
C LYS A 51 -25.91 1.12 -10.80
N ALA A 52 -24.85 0.30 -10.88
CA ALA A 52 -23.56 0.75 -11.38
C ALA A 52 -23.61 1.09 -12.88
N ALA A 53 -24.28 0.27 -13.70
CA ALA A 53 -24.47 0.53 -15.12
C ALA A 53 -25.33 1.78 -15.36
N PHE A 54 -26.40 1.96 -14.58
CA PHE A 54 -27.21 3.17 -14.61
C PHE A 54 -26.37 4.40 -14.27
N TYR A 55 -25.58 4.37 -13.20
CA TYR A 55 -24.67 5.46 -12.86
C TYR A 55 -23.73 5.81 -14.03
N LEU A 56 -23.09 4.82 -14.66
CA LEU A 56 -22.23 5.04 -15.84
C LEU A 56 -22.96 5.70 -17.02
N SER A 57 -24.25 5.41 -17.19
CA SER A 57 -25.08 6.02 -18.24
C SER A 57 -25.38 7.50 -18.01
N THR A 58 -25.28 7.96 -16.76
CA THR A 58 -25.54 9.37 -16.37
C THR A 58 -24.30 10.27 -16.43
N LEU A 59 -23.12 9.70 -16.65
CA LEU A 59 -21.86 10.44 -16.62
C LEU A 59 -21.71 11.37 -17.83
N PRO A 60 -20.99 12.51 -17.68
CA PRO A 60 -20.72 13.40 -18.81
C PRO A 60 -19.92 12.66 -19.89
N ARG A 61 -20.32 12.83 -21.16
CA ARG A 61 -19.66 12.20 -22.31
C ARG A 61 -19.28 13.21 -23.39
N ILE A 62 -18.17 12.94 -24.07
CA ILE A 62 -17.73 13.61 -25.29
C ILE A 62 -17.40 12.56 -26.35
N ASN A 63 -18.05 12.63 -27.51
CA ASN A 63 -17.92 11.63 -28.58
C ASN A 63 -18.08 10.18 -28.06
N ASP A 64 -19.15 9.94 -27.30
CA ASP A 64 -19.49 8.67 -26.65
C ASP A 64 -18.51 8.17 -25.57
N ALA A 65 -17.40 8.87 -25.30
CA ALA A 65 -16.48 8.55 -24.20
C ALA A 65 -16.81 9.32 -22.92
N ILE A 66 -16.67 8.68 -21.76
CA ILE A 66 -16.77 9.34 -20.44
C ILE A 66 -15.70 10.44 -20.36
N ASP A 67 -16.14 11.68 -20.13
CA ASP A 67 -15.25 12.84 -20.08
C ASP A 67 -14.69 13.03 -18.66
N LEU A 68 -13.58 12.36 -18.36
CA LEU A 68 -12.95 12.40 -17.04
C LEU A 68 -12.41 13.79 -16.67
N ARG A 69 -12.26 14.70 -17.65
CA ARG A 69 -11.85 16.09 -17.42
C ARG A 69 -12.90 16.91 -16.64
N GLN A 70 -14.14 16.43 -16.59
CA GLN A 70 -15.19 17.05 -15.78
C GLN A 70 -15.21 16.57 -14.32
N PHE A 71 -14.32 15.65 -13.97
CA PHE A 71 -14.24 15.09 -12.62
C PHE A 71 -13.10 15.73 -11.85
N THR A 72 -13.24 15.79 -10.53
CA THR A 72 -12.10 16.02 -9.65
C THR A 72 -11.37 14.71 -9.46
N GLU A 73 -10.09 14.66 -9.82
CA GLU A 73 -9.20 13.58 -9.41
C GLU A 73 -8.89 13.74 -7.92
N LEU A 74 -9.24 12.74 -7.11
CA LEU A 74 -9.08 12.78 -5.65
C LEU A 74 -7.67 12.39 -5.22
N GLN A 75 -7.20 11.26 -5.74
CA GLN A 75 -5.85 10.76 -5.57
C GLN A 75 -5.67 9.52 -6.45
N GLY A 76 -4.55 9.44 -7.16
CA GLY A 76 -4.16 8.27 -7.93
C GLY A 76 -3.16 7.40 -7.18
N GLY A 77 -3.47 6.12 -7.01
CA GLY A 77 -2.47 5.13 -6.63
C GLY A 77 -1.50 4.85 -7.79
N GLY A 78 -0.45 4.05 -7.54
CA GLY A 78 0.47 3.62 -8.60
C GLY A 78 -0.19 2.77 -9.71
N THR A 79 -1.42 2.28 -9.49
CA THR A 79 -2.12 1.35 -10.38
C THR A 79 -3.43 1.89 -10.97
N HIS A 80 -3.97 2.96 -10.42
CA HIS A 80 -5.29 3.48 -10.78
C HIS A 80 -5.43 4.95 -10.38
N ASP A 81 -6.35 5.66 -11.02
CA ASP A 81 -6.79 7.00 -10.65
C ASP A 81 -8.22 6.96 -10.14
N ILE A 82 -8.53 7.78 -9.13
CA ILE A 82 -9.86 7.88 -8.52
C ILE A 82 -10.46 9.24 -8.83
N TYR A 83 -11.66 9.22 -9.41
CA TYR A 83 -12.39 10.39 -9.85
C TYR A 83 -13.71 10.52 -9.08
N ARG A 84 -14.05 11.76 -8.69
CA ARG A 84 -15.39 12.14 -8.21
C ARG A 84 -16.01 13.17 -9.14
N LEU A 85 -17.31 13.07 -9.39
CA LEU A 85 -18.04 14.03 -10.23
C LEU A 85 -18.50 15.26 -9.44
N ASN A 86 -18.85 15.09 -8.17
CA ASN A 86 -19.35 16.14 -7.30
C ASN A 86 -18.79 15.98 -5.87
N GLU A 87 -19.00 16.98 -5.02
CA GLU A 87 -18.42 17.00 -3.66
C GLU A 87 -18.95 15.90 -2.74
N ASN A 88 -20.21 15.48 -2.94
CA ASN A 88 -20.88 14.42 -2.17
C ASN A 88 -21.26 13.25 -3.09
N PRO A 89 -20.29 12.44 -3.55
CA PRO A 89 -20.55 11.39 -4.50
C PRO A 89 -21.24 10.20 -3.85
N GLY A 90 -22.33 9.71 -4.45
CA GLY A 90 -22.84 8.36 -4.15
C GLY A 90 -21.90 7.26 -4.67
N PHE A 91 -21.13 7.57 -5.72
CA PHE A 91 -20.20 6.66 -6.39
C PHE A 91 -18.91 7.37 -6.81
N LEU A 92 -17.80 6.65 -6.73
CA LEU A 92 -16.51 7.03 -7.27
C LEU A 92 -16.21 6.21 -8.53
N LEU A 93 -15.44 6.79 -9.44
CA LEU A 93 -14.87 6.06 -10.57
C LEU A 93 -13.40 5.79 -10.34
N LYS A 94 -13.02 4.53 -10.51
CA LYS A 94 -11.64 4.08 -10.43
C LYS A 94 -11.21 3.58 -11.82
N VAL A 95 -10.22 4.23 -12.40
CA VAL A 95 -9.72 3.92 -13.76
C VAL A 95 -8.36 3.26 -13.65
N MET A 96 -8.22 2.07 -14.23
CA MET A 96 -6.99 1.28 -14.11
C MET A 96 -5.93 1.72 -15.13
N LYS A 97 -4.84 2.33 -14.67
CA LYS A 97 -3.79 2.95 -15.51
C LYS A 97 -3.25 2.02 -16.60
N LYS A 98 -2.95 0.77 -16.24
CA LYS A 98 -2.36 -0.23 -17.15
C LYS A 98 -3.32 -0.73 -18.25
N THR A 99 -4.60 -0.40 -18.15
CA THR A 99 -5.63 -0.85 -19.09
C THR A 99 -5.96 0.21 -20.15
N ILE A 100 -5.53 1.45 -19.94
CA ILE A 100 -5.87 2.57 -20.83
C ILE A 100 -5.22 2.36 -22.20
N GLY A 101 -6.04 2.27 -23.24
CA GLY A 101 -5.60 2.12 -24.62
C GLY A 101 -5.39 0.67 -25.07
N ASN A 102 -5.63 -0.32 -24.21
CA ASN A 102 -5.59 -1.73 -24.60
C ASN A 102 -6.74 -2.07 -25.55
N ASP A 103 -6.56 -3.12 -26.35
CA ASP A 103 -7.62 -3.64 -27.22
C ASP A 103 -8.71 -4.37 -26.41
N LEU A 104 -9.90 -4.49 -27.00
CA LEU A 104 -11.07 -5.06 -26.32
C LEU A 104 -10.89 -6.52 -25.90
N LYS A 105 -10.07 -7.29 -26.61
CA LYS A 105 -9.83 -8.70 -26.26
C LYS A 105 -9.00 -8.77 -24.98
N THR A 106 -7.87 -8.07 -24.96
CA THR A 106 -7.01 -7.96 -23.77
C THR A 106 -7.78 -7.43 -22.56
N LEU A 107 -8.61 -6.40 -22.77
CA LEU A 107 -9.46 -5.85 -21.71
C LEU A 107 -10.51 -6.83 -21.21
N GLY A 108 -11.09 -7.65 -22.09
CA GLY A 108 -12.03 -8.70 -21.71
C GLY A 108 -11.39 -9.77 -20.84
N GLU A 109 -10.17 -10.19 -21.17
CA GLU A 109 -9.38 -11.15 -20.40
C GLU A 109 -9.00 -10.58 -19.02
N ASP A 110 -8.46 -9.36 -19.00
CA ASP A 110 -8.10 -8.63 -17.77
C ASP A 110 -9.31 -8.41 -16.85
N LEU A 111 -10.46 -8.03 -17.43
CA LEU A 111 -11.71 -7.82 -16.69
C LEU A 111 -12.21 -9.12 -16.06
N ALA A 112 -12.17 -10.23 -16.81
CA ALA A 112 -12.60 -11.54 -16.32
C ALA A 112 -11.71 -12.02 -15.16
N GLU A 113 -10.38 -11.90 -15.30
CA GLU A 113 -9.43 -12.27 -14.24
C GLU A 113 -9.65 -11.41 -12.98
N LEU A 114 -9.78 -10.10 -13.15
CA LEU A 114 -9.97 -9.17 -12.04
C LEU A 114 -11.31 -9.41 -11.34
N THR A 115 -12.37 -9.67 -12.10
CA THR A 115 -13.70 -10.00 -11.56
C THR A 115 -13.64 -11.26 -10.72
N TYR A 116 -13.04 -12.34 -11.25
CA TYR A 116 -12.87 -13.59 -10.52
C TYR A 116 -12.11 -13.40 -9.20
N LYS A 117 -10.99 -12.67 -9.21
CA LYS A 117 -10.17 -12.43 -8.00
C LYS A 117 -10.95 -11.70 -6.91
N TYR A 118 -11.74 -10.69 -7.27
CA TYR A 118 -12.52 -9.92 -6.30
C TYR A 118 -13.79 -10.64 -5.85
N GLU A 119 -14.45 -11.40 -6.72
CA GLU A 119 -15.58 -12.26 -6.32
C GLU A 119 -15.13 -13.28 -5.27
N LEU A 120 -13.95 -13.85 -5.43
CA LEU A 120 -13.36 -14.75 -4.45
C LEU A 120 -13.03 -14.03 -3.13
N LEU A 121 -12.55 -12.78 -3.19
CA LEU A 121 -12.35 -11.94 -2.01
C LEU A 121 -13.69 -11.70 -1.30
N TYR A 122 -14.74 -11.33 -2.02
CA TYR A 122 -16.08 -11.10 -1.48
C TYR A 122 -16.70 -12.36 -0.89
N GLN A 123 -16.44 -13.53 -1.49
CA GLN A 123 -16.88 -14.81 -0.96
C GLN A 123 -16.23 -15.12 0.40
N VAL A 124 -14.93 -14.84 0.55
CA VAL A 124 -14.19 -15.18 1.78
C VAL A 124 -14.42 -14.15 2.89
N PHE A 125 -14.38 -12.86 2.57
CA PHE A 125 -14.54 -11.79 3.56
C PHE A 125 -16.01 -11.41 3.82
N GLY A 126 -16.89 -11.71 2.87
CA GLY A 126 -18.26 -11.17 2.83
C GLY A 126 -18.25 -9.74 2.30
N ALA A 127 -19.13 -9.44 1.33
CA ALA A 127 -19.05 -8.16 0.63
C ALA A 127 -19.34 -6.94 1.52
N THR A 128 -20.05 -7.11 2.66
CA THR A 128 -20.24 -6.04 3.66
C THR A 128 -18.94 -5.56 4.29
N ARG A 129 -17.90 -6.40 4.30
CA ARG A 129 -16.55 -6.10 4.80
C ARG A 129 -15.59 -5.69 3.71
N CYS A 130 -16.01 -5.65 2.44
CA CYS A 130 -15.17 -5.22 1.33
C CYS A 130 -15.71 -3.93 0.70
N LEU A 131 -14.86 -3.20 -0.01
CA LEU A 131 -15.30 -2.26 -1.02
C LEU A 131 -15.75 -3.06 -2.24
N VAL A 132 -17.06 -3.06 -2.48
CA VAL A 132 -17.64 -3.72 -3.63
C VAL A 132 -17.52 -2.79 -4.82
N GLU A 133 -16.85 -3.26 -5.87
CA GLU A 133 -16.65 -2.52 -7.10
C GLU A 133 -17.31 -3.28 -8.26
N ARG A 134 -18.03 -2.58 -9.14
CA ARG A 134 -18.49 -3.13 -10.42
C ARG A 134 -17.62 -2.63 -11.54
N ARG A 135 -17.20 -3.52 -12.43
CA ARG A 135 -16.14 -3.25 -13.41
C ARG A 135 -16.69 -3.36 -14.82
N PHE A 136 -16.31 -2.41 -15.66
CA PHE A 136 -16.80 -2.26 -17.02
C PHE A 136 -15.65 -1.90 -17.94
N ILE A 137 -15.76 -2.31 -19.20
CA ILE A 137 -14.92 -1.75 -20.27
C ILE A 137 -15.67 -0.53 -20.80
N GLU A 138 -15.06 0.65 -20.67
CA GLU A 138 -15.63 1.90 -21.13
C GLU A 138 -14.64 2.67 -21.99
N HIS A 139 -15.17 3.51 -22.88
CA HIS A 139 -14.41 4.55 -23.54
C HIS A 139 -14.26 5.73 -22.58
N VAL A 140 -13.02 6.13 -22.29
CA VAL A 140 -12.71 7.25 -21.40
C VAL A 140 -11.83 8.28 -22.09
N ASN A 141 -12.08 9.55 -21.80
CA ASN A 141 -11.23 10.66 -22.25
C ASN A 141 -10.52 11.25 -21.03
N VAL A 142 -9.24 10.88 -20.87
CA VAL A 142 -8.41 11.29 -19.73
C VAL A 142 -7.78 12.66 -19.95
N SER A 143 -7.43 12.99 -21.20
CA SER A 143 -6.88 14.29 -21.57
C SER A 143 -7.08 14.57 -23.06
N GLU A 144 -7.09 15.85 -23.44
CA GLU A 144 -7.24 16.27 -24.84
C GLU A 144 -6.18 15.68 -25.77
N GLN A 145 -4.97 15.47 -25.27
CA GLN A 145 -3.85 14.94 -26.04
C GLN A 145 -3.96 13.43 -26.28
N LEU A 146 -4.48 12.69 -25.30
CA LEU A 146 -4.60 11.23 -25.42
C LEU A 146 -5.85 10.81 -26.19
N GLY A 147 -6.88 11.67 -26.18
CA GLY A 147 -8.18 11.38 -26.78
C GLY A 147 -8.89 10.21 -26.11
N ALA A 148 -10.00 9.77 -26.70
CA ALA A 148 -10.78 8.65 -26.16
C ALA A 148 -10.02 7.32 -26.28
N LYS A 149 -9.95 6.57 -25.19
CA LYS A 149 -9.31 5.25 -25.10
C LYS A 149 -10.22 4.28 -24.37
N ASN A 150 -10.13 2.99 -24.69
CA ASN A 150 -10.75 1.95 -23.88
C ASN A 150 -9.98 1.80 -22.56
N ALA A 151 -10.69 1.56 -21.48
CA ALA A 151 -10.10 1.22 -20.19
C ALA A 151 -11.06 0.37 -19.35
N ILE A 152 -10.51 -0.32 -18.34
CA ILE A 152 -11.33 -0.87 -17.27
C ILE A 152 -11.65 0.24 -16.28
N VAL A 153 -12.94 0.53 -16.13
CA VAL A 153 -13.51 1.48 -15.18
C VAL A 153 -14.27 0.71 -14.12
N SER A 154 -13.95 0.98 -12.85
CA SER A 154 -14.66 0.43 -11.71
C SER A 154 -15.55 1.51 -11.08
N VAL A 155 -16.84 1.21 -10.91
CA VAL A 155 -17.76 2.00 -10.10
C VAL A 155 -17.69 1.48 -8.68
N VAL A 156 -17.33 2.37 -7.75
CA VAL A 156 -17.18 2.06 -6.33
C VAL A 156 -18.20 2.86 -5.55
N GLN A 157 -19.05 2.20 -4.78
CA GLN A 157 -19.96 2.92 -3.88
C GLN A 157 -19.16 3.62 -2.78
N PHE A 158 -19.45 4.90 -2.55
CA PHE A 158 -18.82 5.62 -1.46
C PHE A 158 -19.28 5.03 -0.12
N ASP A 159 -18.32 4.67 0.73
CA ASP A 159 -18.60 4.06 2.04
C ASP A 159 -18.33 5.07 3.16
N VAL A 160 -19.32 5.27 4.03
CA VAL A 160 -19.24 6.22 5.14
C VAL A 160 -18.17 5.86 6.17
N CYS A 161 -17.65 4.61 6.16
CA CYS A 161 -16.55 4.22 7.03
C CYS A 161 -15.30 5.10 6.86
N PHE A 162 -15.07 5.65 5.67
CA PHE A 162 -13.96 6.59 5.42
C PHE A 162 -14.14 7.94 6.13
N GLN A 163 -15.31 8.23 6.67
CA GLN A 163 -15.60 9.43 7.45
C GLN A 163 -15.61 9.16 8.97
N SER A 164 -15.35 7.93 9.41
CA SER A 164 -15.29 7.61 10.85
C SER A 164 -14.23 8.44 11.57
N GLU A 165 -14.59 9.02 12.71
CA GLU A 165 -13.68 9.75 13.59
C GLU A 165 -12.67 8.81 14.28
N GLU A 166 -13.15 7.62 14.69
CA GLU A 166 -12.32 6.56 15.25
C GLU A 166 -12.02 5.52 14.16
N LYS A 167 -10.82 5.58 13.57
CA LYS A 167 -10.34 4.64 12.56
C LYS A 167 -8.82 4.56 12.50
N PHE A 168 -8.30 3.43 12.01
CA PHE A 168 -6.88 3.25 11.69
C PHE A 168 -6.69 2.26 10.55
N GLY A 169 -5.63 2.44 9.76
CA GLY A 169 -5.24 1.50 8.72
C GLY A 169 -4.35 0.40 9.28
N PHE A 170 -4.56 -0.85 8.85
CA PHE A 170 -3.65 -1.96 9.11
C PHE A 170 -2.49 -1.91 8.10
N ASN A 171 -1.59 -0.95 8.31
CA ASN A 171 -0.57 -0.56 7.35
C ASN A 171 0.83 -0.79 7.92
N VAL A 172 1.76 -1.20 7.07
CA VAL A 172 3.17 -1.43 7.44
C VAL A 172 4.13 -0.54 6.68
N SER A 173 5.35 -0.41 7.21
CA SER A 173 6.49 0.16 6.52
C SER A 173 7.13 -0.85 5.54
N GLY A 174 8.13 -0.40 4.77
CA GLY A 174 8.98 -1.27 3.96
C GLY A 174 10.32 -1.48 4.65
N VAL A 175 10.38 -2.33 5.67
CA VAL A 175 11.56 -2.51 6.54
C VAL A 175 12.84 -2.79 5.74
N GLU A 176 12.78 -3.62 4.71
CA GLU A 176 13.94 -4.00 3.90
C GLU A 176 14.59 -2.83 3.15
N SER A 177 13.87 -1.71 2.99
CA SER A 177 14.42 -0.50 2.36
C SER A 177 15.23 0.36 3.33
N ASN A 178 15.19 0.00 4.62
CA ASN A 178 15.70 0.79 5.72
C ASN A 178 17.02 0.19 6.24
N GLU A 179 18.13 0.64 5.66
CA GLU A 179 19.48 0.16 6.04
C GLU A 179 19.84 0.52 7.49
N ILE A 180 19.45 1.72 7.95
CA ILE A 180 19.92 2.26 9.23
C ILE A 180 19.31 1.45 10.38
N ASP A 181 17.98 1.28 10.39
CA ASP A 181 17.30 0.54 11.46
C ASP A 181 17.72 -0.93 11.44
N ILE A 182 17.86 -1.53 10.26
CA ILE A 182 18.33 -2.92 10.14
C ILE A 182 19.74 -3.06 10.73
N ASN A 183 20.67 -2.17 10.38
CA ASN A 183 22.05 -2.25 10.88
C ASN A 183 22.14 -2.00 12.39
N GLU A 184 21.40 -1.01 12.91
CA GLU A 184 21.37 -0.68 14.33
C GLU A 184 20.66 -1.75 15.18
N ASN A 185 19.71 -2.49 14.58
CA ASN A 185 18.89 -3.49 15.27
C ASN A 185 19.02 -4.89 14.64
N LEU A 186 20.17 -5.24 14.07
CA LEU A 186 20.37 -6.46 13.27
C LEU A 186 19.95 -7.75 13.99
N SER A 187 20.26 -7.85 15.29
CA SER A 187 19.85 -9.01 16.10
C SER A 187 18.33 -9.13 16.20
N LYS A 188 17.63 -8.00 16.40
CA LYS A 188 16.16 -7.96 16.47
C LYS A 188 15.55 -8.24 15.11
N TYR A 189 16.14 -7.73 14.03
CA TYR A 189 15.71 -8.02 12.66
C TYR A 189 15.77 -9.53 12.36
N HIS A 190 16.84 -10.21 12.74
CA HIS A 190 16.97 -11.66 12.59
C HIS A 190 15.99 -12.43 13.48
N SER A 191 15.87 -12.06 14.76
CA SER A 191 14.89 -12.63 15.71
C SER A 191 13.47 -12.54 15.16
N MET A 192 13.06 -11.36 14.73
CA MET A 192 11.76 -11.08 14.12
C MET A 192 11.52 -11.92 12.85
N ASN A 193 12.47 -11.99 11.94
CA ASN A 193 12.31 -12.76 10.71
C ASN A 193 12.17 -14.27 10.96
N LEU A 194 13.01 -14.82 11.84
CA LEU A 194 12.93 -16.24 12.18
C LEU A 194 11.64 -16.53 12.96
N GLY A 195 11.27 -15.65 13.88
CA GLY A 195 10.05 -15.74 14.67
C GLY A 195 8.76 -15.65 13.85
N LEU A 196 8.68 -14.72 12.91
CA LEU A 196 7.44 -14.38 12.21
C LEU A 196 7.35 -14.96 10.80
N LEU A 197 8.46 -15.22 10.10
CA LEU A 197 8.45 -15.72 8.72
C LEU A 197 8.82 -17.21 8.62
N SER A 198 9.71 -17.72 9.49
CA SER A 198 10.12 -19.12 9.43
C SER A 198 9.14 -20.07 10.13
N SER A 199 8.92 -21.26 9.58
CA SER A 199 8.24 -22.37 10.25
C SER A 199 9.11 -23.10 11.27
N GLU A 200 10.42 -22.84 11.32
CA GLU A 200 11.34 -23.40 12.32
C GLU A 200 11.24 -22.68 13.69
N SER A 201 10.06 -22.17 14.03
CA SER A 201 9.78 -21.31 15.19
C SER A 201 10.08 -21.97 16.55
N SER A 202 10.39 -23.27 16.59
CA SER A 202 10.67 -23.99 17.82
C SER A 202 12.04 -23.71 18.44
N THR A 203 12.94 -22.97 17.78
CA THR A 203 14.32 -22.75 18.30
C THR A 203 14.69 -21.29 18.60
N VAL A 204 13.98 -20.31 18.06
CA VAL A 204 14.29 -18.88 18.27
C VAL A 204 13.17 -18.24 19.08
N LYS A 205 13.49 -17.79 20.30
CA LYS A 205 12.57 -17.03 21.13
C LYS A 205 12.35 -15.65 20.49
N PHE A 206 11.18 -15.45 19.90
CA PHE A 206 10.73 -14.16 19.37
C PHE A 206 10.14 -13.30 20.49
N ASP A 207 10.48 -12.02 20.49
CA ASP A 207 9.85 -11.00 21.33
C ASP A 207 9.06 -10.04 20.43
N LEU A 208 7.79 -9.80 20.74
CA LEU A 208 6.95 -8.89 19.98
C LEU A 208 7.50 -7.45 19.97
N GLU A 209 8.26 -7.06 21.00
CA GLU A 209 8.95 -5.76 21.03
C GLU A 209 10.03 -5.65 19.95
N ASP A 210 10.63 -6.77 19.49
CA ASP A 210 11.58 -6.74 18.37
C ASP A 210 10.89 -6.30 17.07
N PHE A 211 9.63 -6.68 16.88
CA PHE A 211 8.81 -6.24 15.74
C PHE A 211 8.43 -4.76 15.84
N LEU A 212 8.06 -4.30 17.03
CA LEU A 212 7.65 -2.91 17.26
C LEU A 212 8.78 -1.89 17.08
N VAL A 213 10.05 -2.32 17.12
CA VAL A 213 11.20 -1.47 16.76
C VAL A 213 11.14 -1.04 15.29
N PHE A 214 10.65 -1.89 14.41
CA PHE A 214 10.56 -1.62 12.96
C PHE A 214 9.18 -1.11 12.54
N GLU A 215 8.14 -1.45 13.29
CA GLU A 215 6.74 -1.13 12.96
C GLU A 215 6.03 -0.42 14.12
N ASP A 216 6.54 0.75 14.53
CA ASP A 216 6.05 1.48 15.71
C ASP A 216 4.55 1.82 15.67
N THR A 217 3.97 1.98 14.47
CA THR A 217 2.53 2.20 14.32
C THR A 217 1.69 1.09 14.97
N PHE A 218 2.19 -0.14 14.99
CA PHE A 218 1.53 -1.28 15.64
C PHE A 218 1.54 -1.20 17.17
N ARG A 219 2.38 -0.37 17.79
CA ARG A 219 2.37 -0.16 19.25
C ARG A 219 1.02 0.40 19.70
N SER A 220 0.50 1.37 18.95
CA SER A 220 -0.84 1.94 19.21
C SER A 220 -1.95 0.91 19.01
N ILE A 221 -1.89 0.15 17.91
CA ILE A 221 -2.86 -0.91 17.58
C ILE A 221 -2.87 -1.98 18.69
N PHE A 222 -1.69 -2.46 19.11
CA PHE A 222 -1.58 -3.48 20.15
C PHE A 222 -2.07 -2.97 21.51
N SER A 223 -1.82 -1.70 21.84
CA SER A 223 -2.39 -1.10 23.05
C SER A 223 -3.92 -1.00 23.01
N MET A 224 -4.50 -0.77 21.82
CA MET A 224 -5.96 -0.78 21.65
C MET A 224 -6.51 -2.20 21.78
N LEU A 225 -5.85 -3.21 21.19
CA LEU A 225 -6.22 -4.61 21.33
C LEU A 225 -6.19 -5.09 22.80
N ASP A 226 -5.29 -4.57 23.63
CA ASP A 226 -5.27 -4.91 25.06
C ASP A 226 -6.48 -4.38 25.84
N LYS A 227 -7.15 -3.34 25.32
CA LYS A 227 -8.19 -2.58 26.03
C LYS A 227 -9.60 -2.80 25.49
N ASP A 228 -9.73 -3.15 24.22
CA ASP A 228 -11.03 -3.23 23.54
C ASP A 228 -11.29 -4.63 22.97
N GLU A 229 -12.12 -5.40 23.67
CA GLU A 229 -12.49 -6.76 23.27
C GLU A 229 -13.19 -6.81 21.90
N ARG A 230 -14.00 -5.79 21.56
CA ARG A 230 -14.69 -5.77 20.26
C ARG A 230 -13.69 -5.55 19.12
N LEU A 231 -12.65 -4.77 19.36
CA LEU A 231 -11.56 -4.64 18.39
C LEU A 231 -10.78 -5.95 18.25
N ARG A 232 -10.49 -6.65 19.36
CA ARG A 232 -9.84 -7.97 19.31
C ARG A 232 -10.62 -8.91 18.41
N GLU A 233 -11.93 -9.00 18.60
CA GLU A 233 -12.79 -9.89 17.80
C GLU A 233 -12.83 -9.48 16.32
N ALA A 234 -12.93 -8.17 16.02
CA ALA A 234 -12.86 -7.70 14.63
C ALA A 234 -11.50 -8.02 13.97
N MET A 235 -10.39 -7.91 14.71
CA MET A 235 -9.05 -8.24 14.23
C MET A 235 -8.89 -9.75 14.01
N LYS A 236 -9.37 -10.59 14.94
CA LYS A 236 -9.38 -12.05 14.77
C LYS A 236 -10.16 -12.47 13.52
N ASP A 237 -11.37 -11.92 13.32
CA ASP A 237 -12.19 -12.21 12.12
C ASP A 237 -11.45 -11.83 10.83
N PHE A 238 -10.79 -10.66 10.79
CA PHE A 238 -9.96 -10.25 9.67
C PHE A 238 -8.82 -11.24 9.39
N LEU A 239 -8.04 -11.61 10.43
CA LEU A 239 -6.89 -12.51 10.29
C LEU A 239 -7.30 -13.93 9.86
N VAL A 240 -8.40 -14.47 10.41
CA VAL A 240 -8.95 -15.78 10.00
C VAL A 240 -9.36 -15.76 8.53
N ARG A 241 -10.09 -14.74 8.11
CA ARG A 241 -10.52 -14.60 6.70
C ARG A 241 -9.34 -14.40 5.77
N PHE A 242 -8.33 -13.66 6.18
CA PHE A 242 -7.07 -13.56 5.43
C PHE A 242 -6.43 -14.93 5.27
N LYS A 243 -6.26 -15.70 6.37
CA LYS A 243 -5.67 -17.05 6.35
C LYS A 243 -6.40 -17.94 5.35
N ILE A 244 -7.73 -17.92 5.37
CA ILE A 244 -8.58 -18.70 4.44
C ILE A 244 -8.40 -18.23 3.00
N TYR A 245 -8.44 -16.92 2.76
CA TYR A 245 -8.26 -16.35 1.43
C TYR A 245 -6.90 -16.75 0.85
N TYR A 246 -5.83 -16.59 1.63
CA TYR A 246 -4.48 -16.96 1.25
C TYR A 246 -4.35 -18.47 1.00
N LYS A 247 -4.85 -19.34 1.89
CA LYS A 247 -4.84 -20.80 1.68
C LYS A 247 -5.55 -21.21 0.38
N LYS A 248 -6.64 -20.52 0.01
CA LYS A 248 -7.45 -20.83 -1.19
C LYS A 248 -6.83 -20.31 -2.49
N THR A 249 -6.03 -19.24 -2.44
CA THR A 249 -5.61 -18.50 -3.63
C THR A 249 -4.10 -18.37 -3.82
N ASP A 250 -3.32 -18.61 -2.77
CA ASP A 250 -1.91 -18.21 -2.65
C ASP A 250 -1.69 -16.69 -2.85
N GLN A 251 -2.75 -15.87 -2.96
CA GLN A 251 -2.65 -14.42 -3.16
C GLN A 251 -2.39 -13.72 -1.83
N LEU A 252 -1.32 -12.91 -1.79
CA LEU A 252 -1.06 -12.00 -0.70
C LEU A 252 -1.75 -10.67 -1.00
N MET A 253 -2.60 -10.24 -0.08
CA MET A 253 -3.30 -8.96 -0.18
C MET A 253 -2.31 -7.82 0.11
N ASP A 254 -2.32 -6.80 -0.74
CA ASP A 254 -1.60 -5.55 -0.51
C ASP A 254 -2.23 -4.82 0.67
N ILE A 255 -1.71 -5.05 1.87
CA ILE A 255 -2.13 -4.35 3.08
C ILE A 255 -1.39 -3.02 3.27
N ARG A 256 -0.51 -2.64 2.33
CA ARG A 256 0.21 -1.37 2.39
C ARG A 256 -0.65 -0.25 1.81
N GLY A 257 -1.11 0.63 2.69
CA GLY A 257 -1.94 1.78 2.39
C GLY A 257 -2.95 1.99 3.50
N ARG A 258 -3.16 3.26 3.90
CA ARG A 258 -4.05 3.60 5.02
C ARG A 258 -5.49 3.10 4.82
N ASP A 259 -5.92 2.98 3.56
CA ASP A 259 -7.29 2.63 3.19
C ASP A 259 -7.41 1.21 2.58
N ASN A 260 -6.31 0.46 2.50
CA ASN A 260 -6.34 -0.90 1.94
C ASN A 260 -7.01 -1.88 2.90
N VAL A 261 -6.74 -1.77 4.20
CA VAL A 261 -7.47 -2.45 5.26
C VAL A 261 -7.72 -1.44 6.36
N LEU A 262 -8.95 -0.95 6.45
CA LEU A 262 -9.35 0.09 7.39
C LEU A 262 -10.14 -0.52 8.55
N PHE A 263 -9.66 -0.41 9.78
CA PHE A 263 -10.44 -0.66 10.97
C PHE A 263 -11.11 0.63 11.39
N TYR A 264 -12.40 0.57 11.71
CA TYR A 264 -13.19 1.73 12.10
C TYR A 264 -14.25 1.33 13.11
N LYS A 265 -14.71 2.30 13.88
CA LYS A 265 -15.74 2.10 14.90
C LYS A 265 -17.01 2.83 14.49
N ASP A 266 -18.14 2.13 14.54
CA ASP A 266 -19.46 2.73 14.38
C ASP A 266 -20.33 2.48 15.62
N VAL A 267 -21.63 2.80 15.52
CA VAL A 267 -22.60 2.61 16.61
C VAL A 267 -22.70 1.17 17.12
N SER A 268 -22.32 0.18 16.31
CA SER A 268 -22.31 -1.24 16.69
C SER A 268 -20.96 -1.73 17.21
N GLY A 269 -19.90 -0.93 17.07
CA GLY A 269 -18.56 -1.21 17.56
C GLY A 269 -17.51 -1.26 16.46
N TRP A 270 -16.40 -1.93 16.73
CA TRP A 270 -15.30 -2.08 15.79
C TRP A 270 -15.66 -3.01 14.62
N LYS A 271 -15.29 -2.56 13.43
CA LYS A 271 -15.42 -3.26 12.15
C LYS A 271 -14.16 -3.03 11.33
N TYR A 272 -14.08 -3.70 10.19
CA TYR A 272 -13.07 -3.41 9.18
C TYR A 272 -13.64 -3.40 7.77
N LYS A 273 -12.92 -2.73 6.88
CA LYS A 273 -13.21 -2.62 5.45
C LYS A 273 -11.96 -2.96 4.66
N VAL A 274 -12.06 -3.98 3.80
CA VAL A 274 -11.03 -4.38 2.84
C VAL A 274 -11.23 -3.61 1.54
N GLY A 275 -10.28 -2.76 1.21
CA GLY A 275 -10.27 -1.92 0.02
C GLY A 275 -9.59 -2.56 -1.19
N SER A 276 -8.77 -1.76 -1.88
CA SER A 276 -8.09 -2.14 -3.13
C SER A 276 -6.82 -2.96 -2.90
N VAL A 277 -6.99 -4.16 -2.33
CA VAL A 277 -5.90 -5.04 -1.87
C VAL A 277 -5.40 -6.06 -2.91
N ILE A 278 -6.16 -6.29 -3.99
CA ILE A 278 -5.78 -7.29 -4.99
C ILE A 278 -4.79 -6.68 -5.98
N LYS A 279 -3.62 -7.31 -6.06
CA LYS A 279 -2.51 -6.94 -6.94
C LYS A 279 -1.97 -8.21 -7.61
N HIS A 280 -0.68 -8.51 -7.49
CA HIS A 280 0.00 -9.56 -8.26
C HIS A 280 0.95 -10.44 -7.43
N GLU A 281 1.02 -10.19 -6.12
CA GLU A 281 1.87 -10.84 -5.14
C GLU A 281 1.23 -12.14 -4.68
N THR A 282 1.97 -13.24 -4.79
CA THR A 282 1.52 -14.56 -4.39
C THR A 282 2.60 -15.20 -3.54
N GLY A 283 2.23 -16.09 -2.63
CA GLY A 283 3.19 -16.80 -1.79
C GLY A 283 4.28 -17.52 -2.60
N ASP A 284 3.90 -18.17 -3.70
CA ASP A 284 4.82 -18.86 -4.61
C ASP A 284 5.88 -17.93 -5.20
N ARG A 285 5.45 -16.77 -5.70
CA ARG A 285 6.36 -15.74 -6.25
C ARG A 285 7.26 -15.17 -5.18
N THR A 286 6.73 -14.89 -4.00
CA THR A 286 7.54 -14.40 -2.86
C THR A 286 8.61 -15.41 -2.47
N ARG A 287 8.27 -16.70 -2.33
CA ARG A 287 9.25 -17.77 -2.05
C ARG A 287 10.36 -17.83 -3.10
N LYS A 288 9.99 -17.81 -4.38
CA LYS A 288 10.97 -17.83 -5.49
C LYS A 288 11.88 -16.61 -5.45
N MET A 289 11.33 -15.43 -5.20
CA MET A 289 12.13 -14.20 -5.13
C MET A 289 13.07 -14.19 -3.92
N LEU A 290 12.63 -14.68 -2.76
CA LEU A 290 13.48 -14.84 -1.57
C LEU A 290 14.65 -15.81 -1.80
N GLN A 291 14.43 -16.87 -2.59
CA GLN A 291 15.52 -17.76 -3.01
C GLN A 291 16.45 -17.08 -4.03
N GLU A 292 15.89 -16.35 -5.00
CA GLU A 292 16.65 -15.66 -6.04
C GLU A 292 17.60 -14.61 -5.46
N ILE A 293 17.20 -13.85 -4.44
CA ILE A 293 18.09 -12.85 -3.82
C ILE A 293 19.34 -13.48 -3.17
N SER A 294 19.31 -14.78 -2.86
CA SER A 294 20.46 -15.48 -2.31
C SER A 294 21.57 -15.77 -3.35
N THR A 295 21.24 -15.70 -4.64
CA THR A 295 22.18 -15.94 -5.76
C THR A 295 22.34 -14.74 -6.69
N ASN A 296 21.29 -13.95 -6.84
CA ASN A 296 21.22 -12.78 -7.71
C ASN A 296 20.40 -11.64 -7.06
N PRO A 297 20.98 -10.94 -6.06
CA PRO A 297 20.29 -9.84 -5.38
C PRO A 297 19.77 -8.75 -6.32
N SER A 298 20.46 -8.50 -7.45
CA SER A 298 20.09 -7.46 -8.41
C SER A 298 18.76 -7.73 -9.13
N ALA A 299 18.29 -8.97 -9.18
CA ALA A 299 17.01 -9.35 -9.81
C ALA A 299 15.80 -8.62 -9.20
N VAL A 300 15.93 -8.11 -7.97
CA VAL A 300 14.91 -7.26 -7.33
C VAL A 300 14.59 -6.01 -8.16
N ASN A 301 15.56 -5.50 -8.90
CA ASN A 301 15.42 -4.29 -9.72
C ASN A 301 14.88 -4.55 -11.13
N ASP A 302 14.72 -5.82 -11.54
CA ASP A 302 14.28 -6.16 -12.90
C ASP A 302 12.83 -5.74 -13.17
N SER A 303 12.02 -5.66 -12.11
CA SER A 303 10.63 -5.22 -12.22
C SER A 303 10.09 -4.64 -10.91
N PHE A 304 9.07 -3.80 -11.01
CA PHE A 304 8.35 -3.29 -9.83
C PHE A 304 7.69 -4.40 -9.01
N GLN A 305 7.32 -5.50 -9.68
CA GLN A 305 6.78 -6.70 -9.05
C GLN A 305 7.82 -7.36 -8.15
N ASN A 306 9.04 -7.60 -8.67
CA ASN A 306 10.14 -8.18 -7.89
C ASN A 306 10.51 -7.28 -6.70
N TRP A 307 10.53 -5.97 -6.94
CA TRP A 307 10.72 -4.98 -5.89
C TRP A 307 9.69 -5.15 -4.76
N THR A 308 8.41 -5.24 -5.09
CA THR A 308 7.33 -5.35 -4.10
C THR A 308 7.41 -6.66 -3.30
N LEU A 309 7.74 -7.77 -3.97
CA LEU A 309 7.90 -9.08 -3.34
C LEU A 309 9.00 -9.13 -2.27
N ILE A 310 9.98 -8.23 -2.32
CA ILE A 310 11.11 -8.19 -1.38
C ILE A 310 11.00 -7.03 -0.40
N PHE A 311 10.62 -5.84 -0.85
CA PHE A 311 10.61 -4.66 0.02
C PHE A 311 9.32 -4.48 0.82
N TYR A 312 8.21 -5.11 0.42
CA TYR A 312 6.91 -4.91 1.08
C TYR A 312 6.30 -6.20 1.61
N VAL A 313 6.31 -7.27 0.82
CA VAL A 313 5.65 -8.53 1.21
C VAL A 313 6.18 -9.13 2.52
N PRO A 314 7.50 -9.17 2.82
CA PRO A 314 7.97 -9.65 4.11
C PRO A 314 7.39 -8.87 5.27
N SER A 315 7.27 -7.54 5.14
CA SER A 315 6.64 -6.68 6.14
C SER A 315 5.15 -6.98 6.30
N TRP A 316 4.43 -7.28 5.21
CA TRP A 316 3.02 -7.69 5.28
C TRP A 316 2.84 -8.96 6.10
N VAL A 317 3.65 -9.98 5.80
CA VAL A 317 3.58 -11.28 6.47
C VAL A 317 3.95 -11.15 7.94
N ARG A 318 5.00 -10.37 8.26
CA ARG A 318 5.38 -10.09 9.66
C ARG A 318 4.25 -9.43 10.43
N ALA A 319 3.61 -8.41 9.88
CA ALA A 319 2.51 -7.75 10.59
C ALA A 319 1.31 -8.67 10.84
N LEU A 320 0.93 -9.49 9.87
CA LEU A 320 -0.14 -10.48 10.05
C LEU A 320 0.20 -11.48 11.15
N ASN A 321 1.42 -12.04 11.11
CA ASN A 321 1.85 -13.05 12.08
C ASN A 321 2.13 -12.45 13.47
N ALA A 322 2.65 -11.22 13.56
CA ALA A 322 2.86 -10.51 14.83
C ALA A 322 1.52 -10.16 15.49
N THR A 323 0.52 -9.78 14.68
CA THR A 323 -0.82 -9.50 15.21
C THR A 323 -1.51 -10.78 15.65
N ALA A 324 -1.31 -11.89 14.93
CA ALA A 324 -1.78 -13.21 15.37
C ALA A 324 -1.14 -13.62 16.70
N GLU A 325 0.20 -13.48 16.84
CA GLU A 325 0.92 -13.71 18.09
C GLU A 325 0.35 -12.86 19.24
N LYS A 326 0.13 -11.56 19.00
CA LYS A 326 -0.48 -10.64 19.98
C LYS A 326 -1.87 -11.09 20.45
N LEU A 327 -2.60 -11.78 19.58
CA LEU A 327 -3.95 -12.29 19.84
C LEU A 327 -3.97 -13.76 20.25
N GLU A 328 -2.80 -14.36 20.49
CA GLU A 328 -2.64 -15.78 20.86
C GLU A 328 -3.22 -16.74 19.80
N MET A 329 -3.02 -16.40 18.53
CA MET A 329 -3.44 -17.18 17.36
C MET A 329 -2.25 -17.79 16.63
N ASP A 330 -2.48 -18.90 15.92
CA ASP A 330 -1.50 -19.43 14.98
C ASP A 330 -1.16 -18.42 13.88
N LYS A 331 0.04 -18.55 13.32
CA LYS A 331 0.48 -17.74 12.17
C LYS A 331 -0.56 -17.77 11.04
N ILE A 332 -0.72 -16.62 10.39
CA ILE A 332 -1.65 -16.42 9.29
C ILE A 332 -1.06 -16.92 7.97
N VAL A 333 0.24 -16.71 7.79
CA VAL A 333 0.99 -17.14 6.61
C VAL A 333 2.22 -17.91 7.10
N GLU A 334 2.21 -19.23 6.89
CA GLU A 334 3.20 -20.17 7.45
C GLU A 334 4.22 -20.68 6.43
N ASN A 335 4.00 -20.45 5.14
CA ASN A 335 4.79 -21.03 4.05
C ASN A 335 5.71 -20.01 3.36
N ILE A 336 6.03 -18.88 4.00
CA ILE A 336 7.08 -17.94 3.56
C ILE A 336 8.34 -18.22 4.39
N ASN A 337 8.82 -19.46 4.32
CA ASN A 337 9.89 -19.95 5.16
C ASN A 337 11.24 -19.33 4.77
N LEU A 338 11.83 -18.57 5.69
CA LEU A 338 13.20 -18.07 5.56
C LEU A 338 14.17 -19.00 6.27
N SER A 339 15.24 -19.39 5.58
CA SER A 339 16.43 -19.89 6.27
C SER A 339 17.19 -18.75 6.95
N VAL A 340 18.10 -19.08 7.87
CA VAL A 340 19.04 -18.10 8.45
C VAL A 340 19.80 -17.33 7.37
N LYS A 341 20.21 -18.02 6.30
CA LYS A 341 20.91 -17.41 5.16
C LYS A 341 20.02 -16.43 4.41
N ASP A 342 18.75 -16.78 4.18
CA ASP A 342 17.81 -15.88 3.49
C ASP A 342 17.57 -14.61 4.33
N SER A 343 17.44 -14.73 5.65
CA SER A 343 17.33 -13.57 6.55
C SER A 343 18.57 -12.67 6.49
N GLN A 344 19.77 -13.24 6.42
CA GLN A 344 21.02 -12.49 6.25
C GLN A 344 21.12 -11.78 4.89
N ASN A 345 20.60 -12.40 3.83
CA ASN A 345 20.57 -11.79 2.50
C ASN A 345 19.52 -10.68 2.42
N LEU A 346 18.36 -10.88 3.04
CA LEU A 346 17.31 -9.87 3.13
C LEU A 346 17.78 -8.63 3.89
N ALA A 347 18.53 -8.82 4.99
CA ALA A 347 19.15 -7.72 5.75
C ALA A 347 20.18 -6.88 4.95
N LYS A 348 20.58 -7.34 3.75
CA LYS A 348 21.56 -6.68 2.90
C LYS A 348 20.97 -6.19 1.58
N ILE A 349 19.67 -6.40 1.34
CA ILE A 349 19.07 -6.11 0.03
C ILE A 349 19.00 -4.61 -0.27
N HIS A 350 19.05 -3.76 0.76
CA HIS A 350 19.18 -2.32 0.59
C HIS A 350 20.42 -1.93 -0.23
N ASN A 351 21.47 -2.76 -0.25
CA ASN A 351 22.69 -2.48 -1.01
C ASN A 351 22.48 -2.46 -2.53
N VAL A 352 21.44 -3.14 -3.03
CA VAL A 352 21.09 -3.13 -4.46
C VAL A 352 20.05 -2.07 -4.80
N LEU A 353 19.59 -1.26 -3.83
CA LEU A 353 18.70 -0.15 -4.10
C LEU A 353 19.38 0.87 -5.04
N PRO A 354 18.69 1.36 -6.08
CA PRO A 354 19.17 2.49 -6.86
C PRO A 354 19.51 3.67 -5.96
N SER A 355 20.61 4.40 -6.24
CA SER A 355 21.11 5.48 -5.36
C SER A 355 20.02 6.50 -5.01
N ARG A 356 19.07 6.80 -5.90
CA ARG A 356 17.91 7.65 -5.59
C ARG A 356 17.05 7.19 -4.41
N HIS A 357 16.80 5.89 -4.27
CA HIS A 357 15.98 5.36 -3.18
C HIS A 357 16.76 5.39 -1.86
N ARG A 358 18.07 5.09 -1.92
CA ARG A 358 18.97 5.24 -0.77
C ARG A 358 19.00 6.70 -0.31
N ALA A 359 19.11 7.66 -1.23
CA ALA A 359 19.11 9.08 -0.92
C ALA A 359 17.87 9.50 -0.10
N ILE A 360 16.66 9.16 -0.57
CA ILE A 360 15.40 9.43 0.16
C ILE A 360 15.41 8.80 1.55
N TYR A 361 15.87 7.56 1.63
CA TYR A 361 15.88 6.81 2.87
C TYR A 361 16.82 7.42 3.92
N TYR A 362 18.05 7.75 3.55
CA TYR A 362 19.00 8.45 4.43
C TYR A 362 18.44 9.80 4.90
N ALA A 363 17.80 10.56 4.01
CA ALA A 363 17.20 11.85 4.38
C ALA A 363 16.02 11.72 5.37
N THR A 364 15.16 10.71 5.20
CA THR A 364 14.05 10.42 6.12
C THR A 364 14.56 10.14 7.54
N ASN A 365 15.83 9.75 7.69
CA ASN A 365 16.48 9.43 8.95
C ASN A 365 17.49 10.50 9.40
N GLY A 366 17.41 11.72 8.86
CA GLY A 366 18.28 12.83 9.25
C GLY A 366 19.73 12.74 8.73
N ARG A 367 20.07 11.72 7.94
CA ARG A 367 21.43 11.46 7.45
C ARG A 367 21.69 12.14 6.10
N PHE A 368 21.64 13.46 6.10
CA PHE A 368 21.62 14.24 4.85
C PHE A 368 22.93 14.23 4.07
N GLU A 369 24.09 14.04 4.71
CA GLU A 369 25.36 13.95 4.01
C GLU A 369 25.43 12.69 3.13
N GLU A 370 25.03 11.55 3.68
CA GLU A 370 24.88 10.30 2.94
C GLU A 370 23.80 10.42 1.87
N ALA A 371 22.67 11.07 2.19
CA ALA A 371 21.61 11.31 1.22
C ALA A 371 22.10 12.10 0.00
N LEU A 372 22.85 13.18 0.22
CA LEU A 372 23.45 14.01 -0.84
C LEU A 372 24.46 13.24 -1.67
N LYS A 373 25.31 12.42 -1.04
CA LYS A 373 26.25 11.55 -1.76
C LYS A 373 25.53 10.63 -2.76
N PHE A 374 24.46 9.97 -2.32
CA PHE A 374 23.68 9.09 -3.20
C PHE A 374 22.86 9.86 -4.23
N PHE A 375 22.43 11.08 -3.90
CA PHE A 375 21.78 11.98 -4.84
C PHE A 375 22.71 12.37 -5.99
N ASP A 376 23.94 12.80 -5.70
CA ASP A 376 24.95 13.19 -6.70
C ASP A 376 25.34 12.02 -7.63
N GLU A 377 25.38 10.80 -7.09
CA GLU A 377 25.55 9.59 -7.89
C GLU A 377 24.39 9.35 -8.85
N SER A 378 23.16 9.69 -8.44
CA SER A 378 21.96 9.52 -9.27
C SER A 378 21.84 10.57 -10.39
N GLU A 379 22.27 11.81 -10.15
CA GLU A 379 22.23 12.89 -11.15
C GLU A 379 23.05 12.59 -12.41
N LYS A 380 24.12 11.78 -12.26
CA LYS A 380 24.95 11.33 -13.39
C LYS A 380 24.19 10.42 -14.37
N THR A 381 22.96 9.98 -14.04
CA THR A 381 22.26 8.92 -14.78
C THR A 381 20.93 9.33 -15.45
N SER A 382 20.24 10.42 -15.06
CA SER A 382 19.11 11.01 -15.84
C SER A 382 18.65 12.37 -15.28
N SER A 383 18.05 13.26 -16.09
CA SER A 383 17.70 14.65 -15.68
C SER A 383 16.25 14.92 -15.26
N SER A 384 15.26 14.13 -15.70
CA SER A 384 13.83 14.45 -15.45
C SER A 384 13.26 13.94 -14.12
N HIS A 385 13.93 12.97 -13.47
CA HIS A 385 13.47 12.36 -12.22
C HIS A 385 14.10 13.01 -10.96
N ASN A 386 14.99 13.98 -11.17
CA ASN A 386 15.77 14.59 -10.09
C ASN A 386 14.96 15.61 -9.28
N SER A 387 13.98 16.29 -9.89
CA SER A 387 13.11 17.25 -9.19
C SER A 387 12.35 16.59 -8.04
N ARG A 388 11.67 15.47 -8.30
CA ARG A 388 10.88 14.76 -7.27
C ARG A 388 11.72 14.22 -6.11
N ILE A 389 12.98 13.86 -6.36
CA ILE A 389 13.92 13.41 -5.31
C ILE A 389 14.39 14.61 -4.51
N ARG A 390 14.79 15.70 -5.17
CA ARG A 390 15.15 16.97 -4.51
C ARG A 390 14.01 17.45 -3.61
N ASP A 391 12.76 17.37 -4.05
CA ASP A 391 11.58 17.73 -3.26
C ASP A 391 11.37 16.85 -2.02
N LEU A 392 11.60 15.53 -2.15
CA LEU A 392 11.42 14.57 -1.05
C LEU A 392 12.52 14.76 -0.01
N LEU A 393 13.77 14.83 -0.45
CA LEU A 393 14.88 15.28 0.41
C LEU A 393 14.52 16.63 1.06
N GLY A 394 13.83 17.48 0.29
CA GLY A 394 13.30 18.80 0.63
C GLY A 394 12.52 18.80 1.92
N THR A 395 11.50 17.97 1.87
CA THR A 395 10.47 17.81 2.88
C THR A 395 11.04 17.13 4.12
N GLU A 396 11.80 16.04 3.94
CA GLU A 396 12.39 15.29 5.06
C GLU A 396 13.40 16.13 5.84
N TYR A 397 14.22 16.93 5.14
CA TYR A 397 15.12 17.89 5.77
C TYR A 397 14.41 18.90 6.64
N TRP A 398 13.26 19.40 6.19
CA TRP A 398 12.47 20.34 6.99
C TRP A 398 11.76 19.71 8.18
N CYS A 399 11.22 18.50 8.01
CA CYS A 399 10.66 17.74 9.12
C CYS A 399 11.70 17.54 10.23
N TRP A 400 12.95 17.25 9.85
CA TRP A 400 14.05 17.11 10.81
C TRP A 400 14.36 18.44 11.53
N ILE A 401 14.52 19.54 10.78
CA ILE A 401 14.81 20.86 11.36
C ILE A 401 13.72 21.37 12.30
N LYS A 402 12.46 21.10 12.00
CA LYS A 402 11.35 21.52 12.87
C LYS A 402 11.40 20.86 14.26
N ASN A 403 12.06 19.71 14.37
CA ASN A 403 12.07 18.89 15.57
C ASN A 403 13.37 19.03 16.40
N GLU A 404 14.38 19.78 15.93
CA GLU A 404 15.70 19.89 16.60
C GLU A 404 16.21 21.35 16.70
N ASP A 405 17.10 21.60 17.67
CA ASP A 405 17.82 22.89 17.82
C ASP A 405 19.02 22.96 16.85
N ILE A 406 19.01 23.94 15.95
CA ILE A 406 19.94 24.02 14.81
C ILE A 406 21.30 24.65 15.19
N ASN A 407 22.39 23.91 15.00
CA ASN A 407 23.78 24.39 15.13
C ASN A 407 24.36 24.95 13.80
N GLN A 408 25.58 25.50 13.85
CA GLN A 408 26.19 26.18 12.69
C GLN A 408 26.55 25.24 11.52
N THR A 409 26.90 23.99 11.80
CA THR A 409 27.14 22.98 10.75
C THR A 409 25.86 22.68 10.00
N GLU A 410 24.74 22.60 10.72
CA GLU A 410 23.42 22.42 10.11
C GLU A 410 23.00 23.63 9.30
N LYS A 411 23.29 24.86 9.73
CA LYS A 411 23.07 26.07 8.91
C LYS A 411 23.78 26.01 7.55
N ASN A 412 25.02 25.55 7.49
CA ASN A 412 25.74 25.41 6.21
C ASN A 412 25.14 24.31 5.32
N ARG A 413 24.61 23.24 5.93
CA ARG A 413 23.88 22.19 5.23
C ARG A 413 22.54 22.71 4.70
N ILE A 414 21.82 23.54 5.48
CA ILE A 414 20.60 24.24 5.06
C ILE A 414 20.86 25.06 3.79
N ALA A 415 21.95 25.84 3.77
CA ALA A 415 22.31 26.68 2.65
C ALA A 415 22.54 25.87 1.36
N THR A 416 23.33 24.80 1.47
CA THR A 416 23.64 23.88 0.36
C THR A 416 22.36 23.26 -0.20
N PHE A 417 21.48 22.86 0.70
CA PHE A 417 20.29 22.11 0.37
C PHE A 417 19.17 23.00 -0.23
N LEU A 418 18.95 24.18 0.32
CA LEU A 418 18.12 25.22 -0.31
C LEU A 418 18.63 25.58 -1.70
N GLY A 419 19.96 25.64 -1.90
CA GLY A 419 20.56 25.83 -3.22
C GLY A 419 20.14 24.78 -4.25
N LEU A 420 19.99 23.51 -3.84
CA LEU A 420 19.52 22.42 -4.71
C LEU A 420 18.02 22.52 -5.03
N LEU A 421 17.19 22.92 -4.05
CA LEU A 421 15.75 23.11 -4.24
C LEU A 421 15.44 24.28 -5.17
N VAL A 422 16.28 25.31 -5.14
CA VAL A 422 16.10 26.54 -5.92
C VAL A 422 16.58 26.39 -7.37
N ASP A 423 17.24 25.27 -7.73
CA ASP A 423 17.67 24.98 -9.11
C ASP A 423 16.49 25.17 -10.09
N PRO A 424 16.62 26.05 -11.11
CA PRO A 424 15.57 26.34 -12.09
C PRO A 424 14.96 25.11 -12.78
N LYS A 425 15.65 23.97 -12.77
CA LYS A 425 15.16 22.71 -13.34
C LYS A 425 14.14 21.97 -12.47
N ASN A 426 13.87 22.42 -11.24
CA ASN A 426 12.87 21.81 -10.36
C ASN A 426 11.47 22.35 -10.67
N GLU A 427 10.46 21.50 -10.73
CA GLU A 427 9.05 21.86 -10.86
C GLU A 427 8.28 21.33 -9.65
N PHE A 428 7.43 22.16 -9.04
CA PHE A 428 6.62 21.80 -7.86
C PHE A 428 5.14 21.66 -8.24
N SER A 429 4.48 20.61 -7.77
CA SER A 429 3.01 20.48 -7.90
C SER A 429 2.29 21.38 -6.89
N SER A 430 1.04 21.79 -7.19
CA SER A 430 0.19 22.62 -6.31
C SER A 430 0.17 22.13 -4.86
N ASP A 431 -0.14 20.85 -4.67
CA ASP A 431 -0.31 20.25 -3.33
C ASP A 431 1.00 20.22 -2.54
N ARG A 432 2.15 20.30 -3.23
CA ARG A 432 3.47 20.34 -2.62
C ARG A 432 3.90 21.76 -2.28
N CYS A 433 3.49 22.74 -3.07
CA CYS A 433 3.68 24.15 -2.72
C CYS A 433 3.02 24.48 -1.38
N ASP A 434 1.86 23.87 -1.10
CA ASP A 434 1.12 24.05 0.16
C ASP A 434 1.84 23.45 1.38
N ILE A 435 2.78 22.51 1.17
CA ILE A 435 3.60 21.91 2.24
C ILE A 435 4.93 22.67 2.39
N ILE A 436 5.59 22.97 1.26
CA ILE A 436 6.95 23.53 1.26
C ILE A 436 6.93 25.02 1.62
N ARG A 437 5.90 25.78 1.21
CA ARG A 437 5.82 27.22 1.48
C ARG A 437 5.74 27.53 2.99
N PRO A 438 4.82 26.94 3.78
CA PRO A 438 4.78 27.19 5.22
C PRO A 438 6.06 26.74 5.94
N ALA A 439 6.73 25.72 5.42
CA ALA A 439 8.00 25.25 5.97
C ALA A 439 9.14 26.28 5.77
N ILE A 440 9.25 26.87 4.59
CA ILE A 440 10.27 27.90 4.29
C ILE A 440 9.97 29.22 5.00
N GLU A 441 8.70 29.60 5.11
CA GLU A 441 8.28 30.75 5.91
C GLU A 441 8.60 30.53 7.40
N GLY A 442 8.31 29.32 7.92
CA GLY A 442 8.65 28.93 9.29
C GLY A 442 10.16 28.95 9.55
N LEU A 443 10.97 28.48 8.61
CA LEU A 443 12.44 28.58 8.68
C LEU A 443 12.92 30.02 8.74
N LEU A 444 12.44 30.88 7.84
CA LEU A 444 12.83 32.29 7.82
C LEU A 444 12.46 32.97 9.14
N SER A 445 11.31 32.64 9.73
CA SER A 445 10.90 33.11 11.06
C SER A 445 11.85 32.62 12.16
N LEU A 446 12.12 31.30 12.23
CA LEU A 446 13.05 30.71 13.20
C LEU A 446 14.43 31.35 13.09
N LEU A 447 14.98 31.48 11.88
CA LEU A 447 16.29 32.06 11.66
C LEU A 447 16.36 33.56 12.01
N GLN A 448 15.24 34.31 11.89
CA GLN A 448 15.16 35.71 12.34
C GLN A 448 15.29 35.82 13.87
N ASP A 449 14.72 34.86 14.61
CA ASP A 449 14.78 34.84 16.08
C ASP A 449 16.20 34.54 16.62
N PHE A 450 17.06 33.91 15.81
CA PHE A 450 18.45 33.57 16.17
C PHE A 450 19.51 34.63 15.78
N GLY A 451 19.11 35.80 15.26
CA GLY A 451 20.03 36.90 14.92
C GLY A 451 20.36 37.02 13.42
N SER A 452 21.59 37.37 13.05
CA SER A 452 21.95 37.60 11.64
C SER A 452 21.93 36.29 10.84
N ILE A 453 20.93 36.15 9.99
CA ILE A 453 20.79 35.03 9.04
C ILE A 453 21.94 35.05 8.04
N ASP A 454 22.50 33.88 7.73
CA ASP A 454 23.45 33.74 6.63
C ASP A 454 22.80 34.27 5.33
N PRO A 455 23.42 35.25 4.64
CA PRO A 455 22.85 35.86 3.44
C PRO A 455 22.51 34.86 2.33
N ASN A 456 23.25 33.75 2.24
CA ASN A 456 23.00 32.71 1.24
C ASN A 456 21.76 31.89 1.58
N ILE A 457 21.55 31.56 2.86
CA ILE A 457 20.33 30.86 3.33
C ILE A 457 19.11 31.75 3.10
N ARG A 458 19.23 33.03 3.44
CA ARG A 458 18.17 34.01 3.23
C ARG A 458 17.83 34.15 1.74
N GLY A 459 18.83 34.37 0.90
CA GLY A 459 18.64 34.53 -0.55
C GLY A 459 18.03 33.29 -1.22
N ALA A 460 18.47 32.08 -0.83
CA ALA A 460 17.90 30.85 -1.35
C ALA A 460 16.45 30.63 -0.88
N SER A 461 16.14 30.93 0.38
CA SER A 461 14.78 30.84 0.93
C SER A 461 13.82 31.83 0.26
N GLU A 462 14.24 33.09 0.08
CA GLU A 462 13.45 34.13 -0.60
C GLU A 462 13.20 33.77 -2.08
N LEU A 463 14.21 33.26 -2.78
CA LEU A 463 14.08 32.82 -4.17
C LEU A 463 13.14 31.60 -4.29
N MET A 464 13.14 30.71 -3.30
CA MET A 464 12.22 29.58 -3.26
C MET A 464 10.77 30.03 -3.03
N LEU A 465 10.52 30.96 -2.09
CA LEU A 465 9.19 31.53 -1.88
C LEU A 465 8.66 32.24 -3.14
N GLN A 466 9.54 32.93 -3.86
CA GLN A 466 9.19 33.55 -5.14
C GLN A 466 8.73 32.51 -6.16
N ARG A 467 9.44 31.38 -6.27
CA ARG A 467 9.10 30.29 -7.18
C ARG A 467 7.85 29.51 -6.77
N LEU A 468 7.54 29.45 -5.48
CA LEU A 468 6.31 28.84 -4.98
C LEU A 468 5.09 29.74 -5.21
N GLY A 469 5.27 31.06 -5.38
CA GLY A 469 4.20 32.04 -5.57
C GLY A 469 3.83 32.32 -7.04
N THR A 470 4.62 31.82 -7.99
CA THR A 470 4.34 31.79 -9.43
C THR A 470 3.76 30.46 -9.84
#